data_AF-A0A7V8RC72-F1
#
_entry.id   AF-A0A7V8RC72-F1
#
_cell.length_a   1.000
_cell.length_b   1.000
_cell.length_c   1.000
_cell.angle_alpha   90.00
_cell.angle_beta   90.00
_cell.angle_gamma   90.00
#
_symmetry.space_group_name_H-M   'P 1'
#
loop_
_entity.id
_entity.type
_entity.pdbx_description
1 polymer ?
#
loop_
_entity_poly.entity_id
_entity_poly.type
_entity_poly.pdbx_seq_one_letter_code
_entity_poly.pdbx_strand_id
1 'polypeptide(L)'
;MKNIKAATIAALSVAGLSIPASASEFQHIRHQVQVPHGEREVTAVYQPKTMVSYRQIGNMSPNRPSTARCLWKAEVMVERHLQAPAGQGSHVVRTLVPAKLIEGSTNGRCAQGKEQVSDTLARRADEVQAHVLAVAAEDRNALMAELSIATGNPAS
;
A
#
# COMPACT_ATOMS: atom_id res chain seq x y z
N MET A 1 -41.44 3.50 50.48
CA MET A 1 -40.21 4.17 49.98
C MET A 1 -39.12 3.12 49.74
N LYS A 2 -38.86 2.75 48.48
CA LYS A 2 -37.59 2.14 48.01
C LYS A 2 -37.64 2.05 46.48
N ASN A 3 -37.02 3.02 45.80
CA ASN A 3 -36.91 3.01 44.34
C ASN A 3 -35.51 2.50 43.98
N ILE A 4 -35.45 1.32 43.38
CA ILE A 4 -34.23 0.68 42.90
C ILE A 4 -33.84 1.39 41.59
N LYS A 5 -32.70 2.07 41.58
CA LYS A 5 -32.13 2.63 40.35
C LYS A 5 -31.34 1.53 39.63
N ALA A 6 -31.84 1.11 38.47
CA ALA A 6 -31.09 0.31 37.52
C ALA A 6 -29.95 1.16 36.94
N ALA A 7 -28.70 0.75 37.19
CA ALA A 7 -27.52 1.33 36.57
C ALA A 7 -27.22 0.55 35.28
N THR A 8 -27.65 1.09 34.15
CA THR A 8 -27.29 0.56 32.83
C THR A 8 -25.87 0.99 32.50
N ILE A 9 -24.91 0.07 32.63
CA ILE A 9 -23.53 0.28 32.18
C ILE A 9 -23.51 0.09 30.66
N ALA A 10 -23.60 1.20 29.93
CA ALA A 10 -23.36 1.19 28.48
C ALA A 10 -21.85 1.07 28.23
N ALA A 11 -21.40 -0.13 27.86
CA ALA A 11 -20.05 -0.35 27.38
C ALA A 11 -19.91 0.26 25.97
N LEU A 12 -19.34 1.47 25.86
CA LEU A 12 -18.91 2.03 24.58
C LEU A 12 -17.63 1.33 24.14
N SER A 13 -17.77 0.30 23.30
CA SER A 13 -16.66 -0.26 22.53
C SER A 13 -16.28 0.76 21.44
N VAL A 14 -15.26 1.57 21.68
CA VAL A 14 -14.65 2.41 20.65
C VAL A 14 -13.90 1.47 19.69
N ALA A 15 -14.56 1.07 18.60
CA ALA A 15 -13.87 0.50 17.46
C ALA A 15 -12.91 1.56 16.92
N GLY A 16 -11.61 1.38 17.18
CA GLY A 16 -10.59 2.33 16.74
C GLY A 16 -10.57 2.43 15.22
N LEU A 17 -10.80 3.64 14.69
CA LEU A 17 -10.57 3.94 13.29
C LEU A 17 -9.07 3.78 12.97
N SER A 18 -8.75 2.89 12.04
CA SER A 18 -7.43 2.78 11.44
C SER A 18 -7.35 3.70 10.23
N ILE A 19 -6.61 4.80 10.34
CA ILE A 19 -6.29 5.65 9.18
C ILE A 19 -5.02 5.06 8.53
N PRO A 20 -5.07 4.64 7.26
CA PRO A 20 -3.87 4.22 6.54
C PRO A 20 -2.94 5.43 6.34
N ALA A 21 -1.66 5.25 6.62
CA ALA A 21 -0.63 6.25 6.32
C ALA A 21 0.16 5.81 5.08
N SER A 22 0.44 6.75 4.18
CA SER A 22 1.39 6.52 3.10
C SER A 22 2.79 6.33 3.67
N ALA A 23 3.49 5.34 3.16
CA ALA A 23 4.81 4.97 3.64
C ALA A 23 5.80 5.02 2.45
N SER A 24 7.02 5.48 2.72
CA SER A 24 8.01 5.84 1.69
C SER A 24 9.17 4.85 1.55
N GLU A 25 9.14 3.77 2.32
CA GLU A 25 10.25 2.81 2.46
C GLU A 25 10.68 2.22 1.11
N PHE A 26 9.74 2.10 0.17
CA PHE A 26 9.96 1.48 -1.14
C PHE A 26 10.01 2.48 -2.30
N GLN A 27 10.00 3.80 -2.05
CA GLN A 27 9.97 4.80 -3.13
C GLN A 27 11.20 4.76 -4.06
N HIS A 28 12.30 4.22 -3.58
CA HIS A 28 13.52 4.01 -4.36
C HIS A 28 13.39 2.85 -5.37
N ILE A 29 12.43 1.94 -5.18
CA ILE A 29 12.20 0.81 -6.06
C ILE A 29 11.46 1.31 -7.31
N ARG A 30 12.10 1.14 -8.47
CA ARG A 30 11.57 1.55 -9.75
C ARG A 30 11.97 0.53 -10.82
N HIS A 31 11.00 0.07 -11.60
CA HIS A 31 11.25 -0.76 -12.78
C HIS A 31 10.77 -0.03 -14.04
N GLN A 32 11.61 0.01 -15.06
CA GLN A 32 11.33 0.74 -16.31
C GLN A 32 11.41 -0.21 -17.50
N VAL A 33 10.44 -0.08 -18.40
CA VAL A 33 10.39 -0.85 -19.65
C VAL A 33 10.09 0.11 -20.79
N GLN A 34 10.86 -0.02 -21.87
CA GLN A 34 10.56 0.64 -23.13
C GLN A 34 9.57 -0.23 -23.91
N VAL A 35 8.48 0.38 -24.34
CA VAL A 35 7.41 -0.30 -25.07
C VAL A 35 7.29 0.34 -26.45
N PRO A 36 7.61 -0.41 -27.53
CA PRO A 36 7.38 0.05 -28.88
C PRO A 36 5.88 0.32 -29.11
N HIS A 37 5.56 1.49 -29.68
CA HIS A 37 4.19 1.91 -29.95
C HIS A 37 4.10 2.67 -31.28
N GLY A 38 3.86 1.93 -32.37
CA GLY A 38 3.95 2.47 -33.73
C GLY A 38 5.38 2.91 -34.04
N GLU A 39 5.56 4.13 -34.50
CA GLU A 39 6.88 4.74 -34.76
C GLU A 39 7.50 5.41 -33.52
N ARG A 40 6.88 5.26 -32.34
CA ARG A 40 7.31 5.91 -31.09
C ARG A 40 7.65 4.88 -30.03
N GLU A 41 8.48 5.29 -29.08
CA GLU A 41 8.70 4.56 -27.84
C GLU A 41 7.94 5.22 -26.69
N VAL A 42 7.26 4.41 -25.90
CA VAL A 42 6.65 4.82 -24.63
C VAL A 42 7.46 4.19 -23.50
N THR A 43 7.81 4.98 -22.48
CA THR A 43 8.45 4.45 -21.28
C THR A 43 7.38 4.15 -20.23
N ALA A 44 7.25 2.89 -19.84
CA ALA A 44 6.42 2.46 -18.73
C ALA A 44 7.27 2.34 -17.47
N VAL A 45 6.87 3.04 -16.41
CA VAL A 45 7.58 3.05 -15.13
C VAL A 45 6.71 2.50 -14.02
N TYR A 46 7.13 1.40 -13.43
CA TYR A 46 6.45 0.71 -12.34
C TYR A 46 7.09 1.08 -11.01
N GLN A 47 6.28 1.56 -10.07
CA GLN A 47 6.72 1.99 -8.74
C GLN A 47 5.73 1.48 -7.67
N PRO A 48 6.21 1.05 -6.50
CA PRO A 48 5.33 0.63 -5.43
C PRO A 48 4.66 1.83 -4.75
N LYS A 49 3.41 1.66 -4.36
CA LYS A 49 2.65 2.57 -3.51
C LYS A 49 2.21 1.82 -2.27
N THR A 50 2.71 2.26 -1.12
CA THR A 50 2.53 1.55 0.14
C THR A 50 1.62 2.30 1.08
N MET A 51 0.61 1.59 1.59
CA MET A 51 -0.28 2.06 2.64
C MET A 51 -0.13 1.17 3.87
N VAL A 52 0.15 1.79 5.02
CA VAL A 52 0.30 1.04 6.28
C VAL A 52 -0.86 1.38 7.21
N SER A 53 -1.54 0.34 7.67
CA SER A 53 -2.60 0.42 8.67
C SER A 53 -2.14 -0.17 9.99
N TYR A 54 -2.59 0.44 11.09
CA TYR A 54 -2.20 0.05 12.45
C TYR A 54 -3.45 -0.22 13.29
N ARG A 55 -3.36 -1.22 14.16
CA ARG A 55 -4.40 -1.56 15.13
C ARG A 55 -3.78 -1.89 16.47
N GLN A 56 -4.06 -1.07 17.48
CA GLN A 56 -3.63 -1.35 18.84
C GLN A 56 -4.62 -2.32 19.51
N ILE A 57 -4.07 -3.33 20.17
CA ILE A 57 -4.80 -4.27 21.02
C ILE A 57 -4.15 -4.30 22.41
N GLY A 58 -4.85 -4.88 23.39
CA GLY A 58 -4.37 -5.00 24.76
C GLY A 58 -4.44 -3.69 25.55
N ASN A 59 -3.96 -3.71 26.80
CA ASN A 59 -4.08 -2.58 27.72
C ASN A 59 -2.71 -2.13 28.25
N MET A 60 -2.62 -0.84 28.58
CA MET A 60 -1.52 -0.25 29.35
C MET A 60 -2.09 0.31 30.64
N SER A 61 -2.04 -0.49 31.71
CA SER A 61 -2.35 0.04 33.04
C SER A 61 -1.05 0.47 33.74
N PRO A 62 -1.05 1.56 34.54
CA PRO A 62 0.16 2.05 35.20
C PRO A 62 0.79 1.06 36.18
N ASN A 63 -0.01 0.17 36.78
CA ASN A 63 0.40 -0.70 37.89
C ASN A 63 0.49 -2.19 37.51
N ARG A 64 0.50 -2.51 36.21
CA ARG A 64 0.63 -3.89 35.71
C ARG A 64 1.51 -3.91 34.47
N PRO A 65 2.22 -5.03 34.20
CA PRO A 65 2.89 -5.23 32.93
C PRO A 65 1.93 -5.00 31.75
N SER A 66 2.40 -4.27 30.74
CA SER A 66 1.58 -3.98 29.58
C SER A 66 1.35 -5.23 28.73
N THR A 67 0.11 -5.40 28.27
CA THR A 67 -0.24 -6.37 27.23
C THR A 67 -0.47 -5.68 25.88
N ALA A 68 -0.15 -4.39 25.78
CA ALA A 68 -0.37 -3.61 24.58
C ALA A 68 0.49 -4.16 23.44
N ARG A 69 -0.16 -4.36 22.29
CA ARG A 69 0.50 -4.78 21.07
C ARG A 69 -0.04 -3.96 19.92
N CYS A 70 0.85 -3.54 19.03
CA CYS A 70 0.47 -2.93 17.78
C CYS A 70 0.50 -3.97 16.68
N LEU A 71 -0.67 -4.29 16.12
CA LEU A 71 -0.77 -5.03 14.87
C LEU A 71 -0.63 -4.02 13.72
N TRP A 72 0.04 -4.43 12.65
CA TRP A 72 0.18 -3.60 11.46
C TRP A 72 0.08 -4.43 10.19
N LYS A 73 -0.41 -3.78 9.13
CA LYS A 73 -0.52 -4.33 7.79
C LYS A 73 -0.09 -3.28 6.78
N ALA A 74 0.90 -3.61 5.97
CA ALA A 74 1.31 -2.85 4.80
C ALA A 74 0.70 -3.48 3.55
N GLU A 75 -0.04 -2.67 2.80
CA GLU A 75 -0.55 -2.98 1.47
C GLU A 75 0.33 -2.28 0.45
N VAL A 76 1.04 -3.07 -0.36
CA VAL A 76 1.98 -2.62 -1.38
C VAL A 76 1.33 -2.84 -2.74
N MET A 77 0.76 -1.77 -3.29
CA MET A 77 0.23 -1.73 -4.66
C MET A 77 1.36 -1.34 -5.62
N VAL A 78 1.17 -1.57 -6.92
CA VAL A 78 2.09 -1.09 -7.95
C VAL A 78 1.38 -0.05 -8.81
N GLU A 79 1.98 1.12 -9.00
CA GLU A 79 1.53 2.11 -9.98
C GLU A 79 2.41 2.04 -11.23
N ARG A 80 1.77 1.95 -12.38
CA ARG A 80 2.40 2.15 -13.69
C ARG A 80 2.19 3.58 -14.15
N HIS A 81 3.27 4.27 -14.43
CA HIS A 81 3.32 5.61 -15.00
C HIS A 81 3.79 5.51 -16.44
N LEU A 82 2.97 5.94 -17.39
CA LEU A 82 3.40 6.08 -18.79
C LEU A 82 4.01 7.46 -18.98
N GLN A 83 5.22 7.51 -19.52
CA GLN A 83 5.91 8.72 -19.89
C GLN A 83 5.91 8.81 -21.41
N ALA A 84 5.20 9.79 -21.95
CA ALA A 84 5.31 10.15 -23.36
C ALA A 84 6.61 10.94 -23.62
N PRO A 85 7.10 10.97 -24.87
CA PRO A 85 8.21 11.82 -25.26
C PRO A 85 7.99 13.28 -24.85
N ALA A 86 9.08 13.99 -24.52
CA ALA A 86 9.04 15.36 -24.00
C ALA A 86 8.15 16.28 -24.85
N GLY A 87 7.27 17.05 -24.20
CA GLY A 87 6.35 17.99 -24.84
C GLY A 87 4.92 17.46 -25.09
N GLN A 88 4.65 16.17 -24.84
CA GLN A 88 3.31 15.58 -24.98
C GLN A 88 2.77 15.19 -23.60
N GLY A 89 2.16 16.15 -22.90
CA GLY A 89 1.81 16.08 -21.48
C GLY A 89 0.69 15.11 -21.09
N SER A 90 0.87 13.81 -21.27
CA SER A 90 0.00 12.81 -20.64
C SER A 90 0.82 11.81 -19.85
N HIS A 91 0.81 11.97 -18.52
CA HIS A 91 1.21 10.95 -17.57
C HIS A 91 -0.02 10.11 -17.25
N VAL A 92 -0.19 8.97 -17.93
CA VAL A 92 -1.24 8.03 -17.55
C VAL A 92 -0.72 7.21 -16.36
N VAL A 93 -1.42 7.31 -15.24
CA VAL A 93 -1.12 6.53 -14.03
C VAL A 93 -2.20 5.46 -13.86
N ARG A 94 -1.80 4.20 -13.73
CA ARG A 94 -2.69 3.10 -13.38
C ARG A 94 -2.18 2.37 -12.14
N THR A 95 -3.05 2.16 -11.16
CA THR A 95 -2.78 1.26 -10.04
C THR A 95 -3.13 -0.16 -10.45
N LEU A 96 -2.18 -1.07 -10.31
CA LEU A 96 -2.27 -2.46 -10.73
C LEU A 96 -2.60 -3.37 -9.53
N VAL A 97 -3.27 -4.48 -9.82
CA VAL A 97 -3.66 -5.53 -8.88
C VAL A 97 -3.00 -6.85 -9.28
N PRO A 98 -2.78 -7.79 -8.34
CA PRO A 98 -3.07 -7.71 -6.91
C PRO A 98 -2.05 -6.89 -6.13
N ALA A 99 -2.47 -6.34 -4.99
CA ALA A 99 -1.55 -5.76 -4.01
C ALA A 99 -0.85 -6.86 -3.22
N LYS A 100 0.38 -6.59 -2.78
CA LYS A 100 1.11 -7.45 -1.84
C LYS A 100 0.84 -7.03 -0.40
N LEU A 101 0.51 -7.99 0.45
CA LEU A 101 0.29 -7.77 1.88
C LEU A 101 1.52 -8.21 2.68
N ILE A 102 2.00 -7.31 3.55
CA ILE A 102 3.03 -7.60 4.55
C ILE A 102 2.45 -7.27 5.91
N GLU A 103 2.42 -8.24 6.81
CA GLU A 103 1.77 -8.11 8.12
C GLU A 103 2.74 -8.41 9.25
N GLY A 104 2.48 -7.82 10.40
CA GLY A 104 3.26 -8.11 11.59
C GLY A 104 2.72 -7.45 12.84
N SER A 105 3.54 -7.49 13.89
CA SER A 105 3.21 -6.83 15.14
C SER A 105 4.44 -6.39 15.93
N THR A 106 4.29 -5.32 16.70
CA THR A 106 5.29 -4.79 17.61
C THR A 106 4.72 -4.69 19.02
N ASN A 107 5.56 -4.83 20.03
CA ASN A 107 5.13 -4.68 21.42
C ASN A 107 4.87 -3.19 21.74
N GLY A 108 3.93 -2.93 22.63
CA GLY A 108 3.58 -1.58 23.06
C GLY A 108 2.54 -0.88 22.19
N ARG A 109 2.50 0.46 22.27
CA ARG A 109 1.51 1.29 21.58
C ARG A 109 1.88 1.48 20.12
N CYS A 110 0.88 1.56 19.24
CA CYS A 110 1.12 1.83 17.82
C CYS A 110 1.81 3.18 17.58
N ALA A 111 1.54 4.20 18.42
CA ALA A 111 2.20 5.49 18.31
C ALA A 111 3.71 5.42 18.52
N GLN A 112 4.20 4.47 19.33
CA GLN A 112 5.62 4.29 19.66
C GLN A 112 6.32 3.33 18.70
N GLY A 113 5.59 2.38 18.11
CA GLY A 113 6.15 1.33 17.26
C GLY A 113 6.36 1.70 15.79
N LYS A 114 6.00 2.91 15.34
CA LYS A 114 6.02 3.27 13.90
C LYS A 114 7.40 3.14 13.26
N GLU A 115 8.45 3.58 13.95
CA GLU A 115 9.83 3.50 13.46
C GLU A 115 10.29 2.04 13.32
N GLN A 116 10.02 1.20 14.33
CA GLN A 116 10.30 -0.24 14.27
C GLN A 116 9.56 -0.93 13.10
N VAL A 117 8.33 -0.50 12.80
CA VAL A 117 7.58 -1.00 11.63
C VAL A 117 8.24 -0.54 10.34
N SER A 118 8.64 0.74 10.22
CA SER A 118 9.35 1.26 9.05
C SER A 118 10.66 0.51 8.79
N ASP A 119 11.48 0.28 9.82
CA ASP A 119 12.70 -0.53 9.72
C ASP A 119 12.42 -1.97 9.27
N THR A 120 11.32 -2.54 9.76
CA THR A 120 10.90 -3.89 9.38
C THR A 120 10.49 -3.93 7.92
N LEU A 121 9.75 -2.94 7.44
CA LEU A 121 9.37 -2.81 6.04
C LEU A 121 10.59 -2.57 5.15
N ALA A 122 11.52 -1.70 5.55
CA ALA A 122 12.75 -1.43 4.80
C ALA A 122 13.56 -2.71 4.53
N ARG A 123 13.60 -3.65 5.49
CA ARG A 123 14.24 -4.97 5.31
C ARG A 123 13.51 -5.91 4.35
N ARG A 124 12.32 -5.55 3.86
CA ARG A 124 11.54 -6.31 2.87
C ARG A 124 11.67 -5.74 1.45
N ALA A 125 12.64 -4.86 1.20
CA ALA A 125 12.84 -4.24 -0.10
C ALA A 125 12.96 -5.27 -1.25
N ASP A 126 13.77 -6.31 -1.08
CA ASP A 126 13.95 -7.36 -2.10
C ASP A 126 12.64 -8.08 -2.44
N GLU A 127 11.82 -8.34 -1.42
CA GLU A 127 10.52 -8.97 -1.58
C GLU A 127 9.55 -8.07 -2.36
N VAL A 128 9.58 -6.76 -2.11
CA VAL A 128 8.77 -5.77 -2.83
C VAL A 128 9.28 -5.57 -4.25
N GLN A 129 10.60 -5.57 -4.46
CA GLN A 129 11.19 -5.49 -5.79
C GLN A 129 10.77 -6.68 -6.66
N ALA A 130 10.82 -7.90 -6.11
CA ALA A 130 10.33 -9.10 -6.80
C ALA A 130 8.85 -8.99 -7.15
N HIS A 131 8.02 -8.42 -6.26
CA HIS A 131 6.60 -8.18 -6.54
C HIS A 131 6.38 -7.16 -7.67
N VAL A 132 7.12 -6.04 -7.67
CA VAL A 132 7.04 -5.04 -8.75
C VAL A 132 7.39 -5.65 -10.10
N LEU A 133 8.44 -6.48 -10.16
CA LEU A 133 8.83 -7.19 -11.39
C LEU A 133 7.76 -8.17 -11.85
N ALA A 134 7.16 -8.93 -10.93
CA ALA A 134 6.09 -9.87 -11.26
C ALA A 134 4.85 -9.16 -11.82
N VAL A 135 4.40 -8.09 -11.16
CA VAL A 135 3.24 -7.30 -11.62
C VAL A 135 3.52 -6.65 -12.99
N ALA A 136 4.72 -6.13 -13.21
CA ALA A 136 5.09 -5.57 -14.52
C ALA A 136 5.08 -6.62 -15.64
N ALA A 137 5.54 -7.86 -15.34
CA ALA A 137 5.51 -8.95 -16.30
C ALA A 137 4.07 -9.37 -16.64
N GLU A 138 3.19 -9.47 -15.64
CA GLU A 138 1.77 -9.81 -15.82
C GLU A 138 0.99 -8.74 -16.60
N ASP A 139 1.31 -7.47 -16.35
CA ASP A 139 0.65 -6.31 -16.96
C ASP A 139 0.96 -6.13 -18.46
N ARG A 140 2.00 -6.80 -18.98
CA ARG A 140 2.52 -6.58 -20.34
C ARG A 140 1.43 -6.62 -21.43
N ASN A 141 0.57 -7.63 -21.41
CA ASN A 141 -0.47 -7.77 -22.44
C ASN A 141 -1.56 -6.69 -22.34
N ALA A 142 -1.95 -6.33 -21.11
CA ALA A 142 -2.91 -5.26 -20.87
C ALA A 142 -2.34 -3.91 -21.32
N LEU A 143 -1.07 -3.63 -21.02
CA LEU A 143 -0.39 -2.42 -21.49
C LEU A 143 -0.39 -2.32 -23.02
N MET A 144 -0.04 -3.39 -23.73
CA MET A 144 -0.04 -3.39 -25.20
C MET A 144 -1.43 -3.10 -25.77
N ALA A 145 -2.48 -3.68 -25.20
CA ALA A 145 -3.86 -3.45 -25.61
C ALA A 145 -4.33 -2.01 -25.32
N GLU A 146 -3.96 -1.45 -24.17
CA GLU A 146 -4.27 -0.06 -23.84
C GLU A 146 -3.61 0.92 -24.82
N LEU A 147 -2.35 0.66 -25.18
CA LEU A 147 -1.62 1.46 -26.14
C LEU A 147 -2.23 1.36 -27.55
N SER A 148 -2.65 0.16 -28.00
CA SER A 148 -3.28 0.02 -29.33
C SER A 148 -4.61 0.79 -29.44
N ILE A 149 -5.41 0.79 -28.37
CA ILE A 149 -6.67 1.55 -28.32
C ILE A 149 -6.41 3.06 -28.38
N ALA A 150 -5.38 3.57 -27.70
CA ALA A 150 -5.04 4.99 -27.70
C ALA A 150 -4.67 5.55 -29.09
N THR A 151 -4.27 4.68 -30.03
CA THR A 151 -4.00 5.05 -31.44
C THR A 151 -5.24 5.05 -32.35
N GLY A 152 -6.43 4.69 -31.85
CA GLY A 152 -7.64 4.59 -32.66
C GLY A 152 -7.67 3.36 -33.59
N ASN A 153 -6.80 2.36 -33.34
CA ASN A 153 -6.81 1.10 -34.06
C ASN A 153 -7.39 0.01 -33.14
N PRO A 154 -8.71 -0.27 -33.18
CA PRO A 154 -9.25 -1.41 -32.46
C PRO A 154 -8.62 -2.68 -33.06
N ALA A 155 -8.13 -3.56 -32.19
CA ALA A 155 -7.62 -4.87 -32.58
C ALA A 155 -8.60 -5.50 -33.58
N SER A 156 -8.10 -5.71 -34.81
CA SER A 156 -8.84 -6.35 -35.90
C SER A 156 -8.90 -7.84 -35.68
#